data_AF-A0A5S3URB5-F1
#
_entry.id   AF-A0A5S3URB5-F1
#
_cell.length_a   1.000
_cell.length_b   1.000
_cell.length_c   1.000
_cell.angle_alpha   90.00
_cell.angle_beta   90.00
_cell.angle_gamma   90.00
#
_symmetry.space_group_name_H-M   'P 1'
#
loop_
_entity.id
_entity.type
_entity.pdbx_description
1 polymer ?
#
loop_
_entity_poly.entity_id
_entity_poly.type
_entity_poly.pdbx_seq_one_letter_code
_entity_poly.pdbx_strand_id
1 'polypeptide(L)'
;MSNLIELLERQDLVWQGAGLAKRQQQQRAVTATGFAELDKHLQGGFPKVGVVDLHTELGIGELRLLLPSLIQQDGLTAVITPPARLNADALQSTGMDTSKLLEITPGSPQEALWAAEQCLKSGACNSVLLWHGELQVHQVKRLQLAASTGEACLYLLRHEYHCQGTLPVSLSLGLSPHASGLNITIKKRRGGWAQSQFALDMSSHWPELTEHFHTQCKEIPDTVRQYRTGG
;
A
#
# COMPACT_ATOMS: atom_id res chain seq x y z
N MET A 1 -9.00 50.73 -1.27
CA MET A 1 -8.18 49.96 -0.31
C MET A 1 -8.07 48.48 -0.71
N SER A 2 -8.11 48.15 -2.00
CA SER A 2 -8.12 46.75 -2.50
C SER A 2 -6.76 46.27 -3.01
N ASN A 3 -5.83 47.19 -3.28
CA ASN A 3 -4.52 46.90 -3.85
C ASN A 3 -3.57 46.15 -2.92
N LEU A 4 -3.76 46.23 -1.60
CA LEU A 4 -2.84 45.60 -0.66
C LEU A 4 -3.05 44.08 -0.58
N ILE A 5 -4.31 43.62 -0.65
CA ILE A 5 -4.62 42.18 -0.60
C ILE A 5 -4.13 41.48 -1.87
N GLU A 6 -4.41 42.04 -3.05
CA GLU A 6 -3.91 41.51 -4.33
C GLU A 6 -2.38 41.46 -4.41
N LEU A 7 -1.70 42.48 -3.86
CA LEU A 7 -0.25 42.56 -3.86
C LEU A 7 0.39 41.58 -2.86
N LEU A 8 -0.25 41.33 -1.72
CA LEU A 8 0.18 40.34 -0.73
C LEU A 8 -0.08 38.90 -1.21
N GLU A 9 -1.18 38.65 -1.92
CA GLU A 9 -1.46 37.36 -2.57
C GLU A 9 -0.45 37.04 -3.69
N ARG A 10 -0.04 38.06 -4.46
CA ARG A 10 1.00 37.91 -5.50
C ARG A 10 2.39 37.62 -4.96
N GLN A 11 2.66 38.01 -3.72
CA GLN A 11 3.97 37.89 -3.06
C GLN A 11 4.08 36.67 -2.15
N ASP A 12 3.06 35.78 -2.12
CA ASP A 12 3.00 34.61 -1.23
C ASP A 12 3.13 34.96 0.28
N LEU A 13 2.83 36.20 0.66
CA LEU A 13 2.92 36.69 2.06
C LEU A 13 1.59 36.51 2.83
N VAL A 14 0.57 35.93 2.20
CA VAL A 14 -0.71 35.60 2.82
C VAL A 14 -0.80 34.11 3.04
N TRP A 15 -0.86 33.69 4.30
CA TRP A 15 -1.13 32.29 4.64
C TRP A 15 -2.59 31.95 4.31
N GLN A 16 -2.82 31.35 3.14
CA GLN A 16 -4.13 30.83 2.74
C GLN A 16 -4.20 29.33 3.01
N GLY A 17 -4.76 28.94 4.18
CA GLY A 17 -4.86 27.55 4.62
C GLY A 17 -5.56 26.59 3.64
N ALA A 18 -6.41 27.11 2.74
CA ALA A 18 -7.09 26.32 1.70
C ALA A 18 -6.39 26.33 0.32
N GLY A 19 -5.65 27.39 0.00
CA GLY A 19 -5.02 27.58 -1.33
C GLY A 19 -3.76 26.74 -1.51
N LEU A 20 -2.92 26.66 -0.47
CA LEU A 20 -1.71 25.81 -0.46
C LEU A 20 -2.07 24.32 -0.48
N ALA A 21 -3.16 23.93 0.18
CA ALA A 21 -3.67 22.56 0.15
C ALA A 21 -4.12 22.17 -1.26
N LYS A 22 -4.87 23.02 -1.97
CA LYS A 22 -5.27 22.81 -3.37
C LYS A 22 -4.09 22.75 -4.34
N ARG A 23 -3.12 23.66 -4.24
CA ARG A 23 -1.90 23.64 -5.09
C ARG A 23 -1.03 22.42 -4.82
N GLN A 24 -0.82 22.04 -3.55
CA GLN A 24 -0.14 20.79 -3.20
C GLN A 24 -0.89 19.53 -3.64
N GLN A 25 -2.21 19.61 -3.81
CA GLN A 25 -3.05 18.49 -4.23
C GLN A 25 -3.05 18.33 -5.76
N GLN A 26 -2.88 19.41 -6.52
CA GLN A 26 -2.74 19.39 -7.99
C GLN A 26 -1.33 18.99 -8.49
N GLN A 27 -0.31 19.00 -7.62
CA GLN A 27 1.09 18.70 -8.00
C GLN A 27 1.63 17.38 -7.44
N ARG A 28 0.80 16.54 -6.81
CA ARG A 28 1.28 15.27 -6.24
C ARG A 28 1.21 14.16 -7.27
N ALA A 29 2.38 13.65 -7.63
CA ALA A 29 2.49 12.43 -8.40
C ALA A 29 1.85 11.28 -7.61
N VAL A 30 0.87 10.63 -8.24
CA VAL A 30 0.24 9.41 -7.77
C VAL A 30 0.59 8.29 -8.75
N THR A 31 0.64 7.06 -8.24
CA THR A 31 0.80 5.85 -9.02
C THR A 31 -0.53 5.11 -9.01
N ALA A 32 -1.01 4.70 -10.19
CA ALA A 32 -2.21 3.90 -10.31
C ALA A 32 -2.08 2.62 -9.48
N THR A 33 -3.14 2.26 -8.78
CA THR A 33 -3.17 1.04 -7.96
C THR A 33 -3.31 -0.24 -8.79
N GLY A 34 -3.67 -0.10 -10.07
CA GLY A 34 -4.08 -1.21 -10.94
C GLY A 34 -5.55 -1.58 -10.82
N PHE A 35 -6.28 -0.95 -9.89
CA PHE A 35 -7.70 -1.15 -9.69
C PHE A 35 -8.47 0.16 -9.92
N ALA A 36 -9.23 0.24 -11.02
CA ALA A 36 -9.93 1.47 -11.41
C ALA A 36 -10.89 1.99 -10.32
N GLU A 37 -11.54 1.08 -9.60
CA GLU A 37 -12.42 1.42 -8.47
C GLU A 37 -11.63 2.08 -7.33
N LEU A 38 -10.51 1.48 -6.93
CA LEU A 38 -9.64 2.05 -5.89
C LEU A 38 -9.05 3.39 -6.32
N ASP A 39 -8.61 3.52 -7.58
CA ASP A 39 -8.08 4.77 -8.12
C ASP A 39 -9.14 5.89 -8.08
N LYS A 40 -10.41 5.58 -8.35
CA LYS A 40 -11.52 6.54 -8.22
C LYS A 40 -11.66 7.03 -6.77
N HIS A 41 -11.60 6.12 -5.80
CA HIS A 41 -11.68 6.45 -4.38
C HIS A 41 -10.43 7.21 -3.88
N LEU A 42 -9.25 6.92 -4.43
CA LEU A 42 -7.99 7.56 -4.10
C LEU A 42 -7.70 8.84 -4.90
N GLN A 43 -8.53 9.19 -5.89
CA GLN A 43 -8.31 10.30 -6.83
C GLN A 43 -7.02 10.14 -7.66
N GLY A 44 -6.78 8.92 -8.15
CA GLY A 44 -5.72 8.58 -9.10
C GLY A 44 -4.81 7.43 -8.64
N GLY A 45 -4.73 7.15 -7.34
CA GLY A 45 -4.04 5.96 -6.82
C GLY A 45 -3.20 6.22 -5.57
N PHE A 46 -2.14 5.42 -5.37
CA PHE A 46 -1.24 5.57 -4.23
C PHE A 46 -0.35 6.81 -4.38
N PRO A 47 0.06 7.46 -3.28
CA PRO A 47 1.05 8.52 -3.35
C PRO A 47 2.40 7.96 -3.82
N LYS A 48 3.06 8.63 -4.78
CA LYS A 48 4.40 8.22 -5.23
C LYS A 48 5.46 8.37 -4.13
N VAL A 49 5.28 9.36 -3.24
CA VAL A 49 6.21 9.67 -2.14
C VAL A 49 5.47 9.81 -0.82
N GLY A 50 5.98 9.16 0.23
CA GLY A 50 5.49 9.29 1.60
C GLY A 50 5.22 7.96 2.29
N VAL A 51 4.22 7.94 3.17
CA VAL A 51 3.85 6.75 3.96
C VAL A 51 2.37 6.45 3.78
N VAL A 52 2.09 5.21 3.39
CA VAL A 52 0.78 4.57 3.31
C VAL A 52 0.67 3.58 4.47
N ASP A 53 -0.33 3.76 5.32
CA ASP A 53 -0.61 2.90 6.46
C ASP A 53 -1.73 1.90 6.12
N LEU A 54 -1.44 0.61 6.20
CA LEU A 54 -2.37 -0.47 5.90
C LEU A 54 -2.66 -1.25 7.17
N HIS A 55 -3.89 -1.16 7.64
CA HIS A 55 -4.40 -2.02 8.71
C HIS A 55 -5.00 -3.27 8.07
N THR A 56 -4.40 -4.43 8.31
CA THR A 56 -4.74 -5.64 7.59
C THR A 56 -4.55 -6.89 8.43
N GLU A 57 -5.37 -7.90 8.19
CA GLU A 57 -5.06 -9.26 8.61
C GLU A 57 -3.99 -9.87 7.69
N LEU A 58 -3.33 -10.94 8.14
CA LEU A 58 -2.31 -11.62 7.36
C LEU A 58 -2.97 -12.58 6.36
N GLY A 59 -2.57 -12.54 5.10
CA GLY A 59 -2.97 -13.51 4.09
C GLY A 59 -4.35 -13.28 3.47
N ILE A 60 -4.94 -12.09 3.65
CA ILE A 60 -6.23 -11.76 3.03
C ILE A 60 -6.07 -11.24 1.59
N GLY A 61 -4.86 -10.86 1.19
CA GLY A 61 -4.58 -10.29 -0.13
C GLY A 61 -3.98 -8.88 -0.09
N GLU A 62 -3.48 -8.46 1.07
CA GLU A 62 -2.82 -7.19 1.29
C GLU A 62 -1.63 -6.96 0.36
N LEU A 63 -0.87 -8.02 0.04
CA LEU A 63 0.21 -7.93 -0.94
C LEU A 63 -0.34 -7.83 -2.36
N ARG A 64 -1.38 -8.62 -2.71
CA ARG A 64 -2.06 -8.60 -4.01
C ARG A 64 -2.62 -7.22 -4.35
N LEU A 65 -3.09 -6.48 -3.35
CA LEU A 65 -3.52 -5.08 -3.50
C LEU A 65 -2.39 -4.17 -4.00
N LEU A 66 -1.15 -4.41 -3.55
CA LEU A 66 0.00 -3.57 -3.86
C LEU A 66 0.70 -3.99 -5.16
N LEU A 67 0.70 -5.28 -5.48
CA LEU A 67 1.45 -5.85 -6.60
C LEU A 67 1.31 -5.08 -7.92
N PRO A 68 0.09 -4.74 -8.42
CA PRO A 68 -0.03 -4.07 -9.70
C PRO A 68 0.67 -2.70 -9.73
N SER A 69 0.66 -1.97 -8.61
CA SER A 69 1.37 -0.69 -8.47
C SER A 69 2.89 -0.87 -8.39
N LEU A 70 3.36 -1.95 -7.76
CA LEU A 70 4.78 -2.24 -7.58
C LEU A 70 5.45 -2.66 -8.90
N ILE A 71 4.75 -3.47 -9.71
CA ILE A 71 5.25 -3.96 -11.01
C ILE A 71 5.48 -2.81 -12.01
N GLN A 72 4.76 -1.71 -11.87
CA GLN A 72 4.89 -0.52 -12.71
C GLN A 72 6.07 0.39 -12.30
N GLN A 73 6.78 0.10 -11.20
CA GLN A 73 7.90 0.90 -10.74
C GLN A 73 9.22 0.41 -11.36
N ASP A 74 10.13 1.34 -11.67
CA ASP A 74 11.41 1.01 -12.27
C ASP A 74 12.51 0.61 -11.26
N GLY A 75 12.46 1.13 -10.02
CA GLY A 75 13.49 0.87 -9.01
C GLY A 75 13.21 -0.30 -8.08
N LEU A 76 14.04 -0.43 -7.04
CA LEU A 76 13.99 -1.56 -6.13
C LEU A 76 12.73 -1.51 -5.25
N THR A 77 12.21 -2.70 -4.96
CA THR A 77 11.19 -2.90 -3.93
C THR A 77 11.82 -3.65 -2.76
N ALA A 78 11.97 -2.98 -1.62
CA ALA A 78 12.43 -3.60 -0.39
C ALA A 78 11.23 -4.16 0.39
N VAL A 79 11.30 -5.42 0.81
CA VAL A 79 10.30 -6.09 1.64
C VAL A 79 10.95 -6.46 2.95
N ILE A 80 10.54 -5.79 4.02
CA ILE A 80 11.18 -5.83 5.33
C ILE A 80 10.26 -6.53 6.31
N THR A 81 10.84 -7.50 7.02
CA THR A 81 10.15 -8.33 8.03
C THR A 81 8.84 -8.97 7.54
N PRO A 82 8.78 -9.54 6.31
CA PRO A 82 7.56 -10.15 5.84
C PRO A 82 7.12 -11.30 6.79
N PRO A 83 5.81 -11.50 6.99
CA PRO A 83 5.28 -12.50 7.92
C PRO A 83 5.62 -13.94 7.51
N ALA A 84 5.87 -14.15 6.22
CA ALA A 84 6.33 -15.41 5.65
C ALA A 84 7.30 -15.11 4.51
N ARG A 85 8.09 -16.12 4.12
CA ARG A 85 9.00 -16.02 2.96
C ARG A 85 8.20 -15.73 1.70
N LEU A 86 8.69 -14.80 0.89
CA LEU A 86 8.05 -14.50 -0.38
C LEU A 86 8.27 -15.65 -1.35
N ASN A 87 7.20 -16.04 -2.05
CA ASN A 87 7.30 -17.01 -3.13
C ASN A 87 7.72 -16.28 -4.41
N ALA A 88 9.01 -16.41 -4.76
CA ALA A 88 9.57 -15.75 -5.94
C ALA A 88 8.88 -16.17 -7.25
N ASP A 89 8.54 -17.46 -7.40
CA ASP A 89 7.90 -17.98 -8.61
C ASP A 89 6.49 -17.40 -8.79
N ALA A 90 5.74 -17.31 -7.69
CA ALA A 90 4.41 -16.69 -7.70
C ALA A 90 4.47 -15.18 -8.00
N LEU A 91 5.52 -14.48 -7.54
CA LEU A 91 5.70 -13.06 -7.85
C LEU A 91 6.10 -12.86 -9.32
N GLN A 92 7.01 -13.68 -9.85
CA GLN A 92 7.38 -13.64 -11.27
C GLN A 92 6.19 -13.91 -12.19
N SER A 93 5.33 -14.89 -11.85
CA SER A 93 4.14 -15.17 -12.65
C SER A 93 3.15 -14.00 -12.69
N THR A 94 3.14 -13.14 -11.68
CA THR A 94 2.37 -11.88 -11.69
C THR A 94 3.02 -10.74 -12.48
N GLY A 95 4.23 -10.94 -13.03
CA GLY A 95 4.98 -9.93 -13.78
C GLY A 95 5.99 -9.14 -12.94
N MET A 96 6.21 -9.50 -11.68
CA MET A 96 7.19 -8.83 -10.83
C MET A 96 8.62 -9.26 -11.21
N ASP A 97 9.47 -8.28 -11.50
CA ASP A 97 10.90 -8.51 -11.70
C ASP A 97 11.58 -8.79 -10.36
N THR A 98 11.77 -10.06 -10.03
CA THR A 98 12.40 -10.47 -8.77
C THR A 98 13.86 -10.05 -8.65
N SER A 99 14.54 -9.66 -9.75
CA SER A 99 15.89 -9.09 -9.66
C SER A 99 15.91 -7.72 -8.97
N LYS A 100 14.76 -7.06 -8.90
CA LYS A 100 14.54 -5.77 -8.23
C LYS A 100 13.89 -5.91 -6.84
N LEU A 101 13.67 -7.14 -6.37
CA LEU A 101 13.05 -7.41 -5.08
C LEU A 101 14.11 -7.73 -4.03
N LEU A 102 14.12 -6.97 -2.94
CA LEU A 102 15.04 -7.16 -1.82
C LEU A 102 14.27 -7.58 -0.57
N GLU A 103 14.37 -8.85 -0.18
CA GLU A 103 13.85 -9.34 1.11
C GLU A 103 14.88 -9.07 2.22
N ILE A 104 14.47 -8.36 3.28
CA ILE A 104 15.31 -8.02 4.42
C ILE A 104 14.65 -8.54 5.70
N THR A 105 15.37 -9.37 6.45
CA THR A 105 14.89 -9.94 7.72
C THR A 105 15.87 -9.59 8.85
N PRO A 106 15.75 -8.38 9.45
CA PRO A 106 16.61 -7.93 10.54
C PRO A 106 16.35 -8.68 11.84
N GLY A 107 17.30 -8.60 12.78
CA GLY A 107 17.23 -9.31 14.06
C GLY A 107 16.35 -8.63 15.10
N SER A 108 15.97 -7.37 14.89
CA SER A 108 15.12 -6.61 15.83
C SER A 108 14.17 -5.62 15.14
N PRO A 109 13.07 -5.20 15.80
CA PRO A 109 12.18 -4.15 15.29
C PRO A 109 12.90 -2.81 15.04
N GLN A 110 13.89 -2.47 15.87
CA GLN A 110 14.68 -1.25 15.70
C GLN A 110 15.54 -1.31 14.43
N GLU A 111 16.16 -2.47 14.16
CA GLU A 111 16.90 -2.69 12.92
C GLU A 111 15.98 -2.69 11.70
N ALA A 112 14.75 -3.18 11.82
CA ALA A 112 13.74 -3.09 10.75
C ALA A 112 13.38 -1.66 10.39
N LEU A 113 13.15 -0.79 11.39
CA LEU A 113 12.93 0.64 11.16
C LEU A 113 14.17 1.32 10.56
N TRP A 114 15.36 0.96 11.02
CA TRP A 114 16.61 1.48 10.48
C TRP A 114 16.84 1.05 9.02
N ALA A 115 16.58 -0.22 8.69
CA ALA A 115 16.66 -0.76 7.33
C ALA A 115 15.66 -0.06 6.41
N ALA A 116 14.41 0.10 6.86
CA ALA A 116 13.39 0.83 6.12
C ALA A 116 13.83 2.26 5.83
N GLU A 117 14.38 2.97 6.83
CA GLU A 117 14.93 4.31 6.64
C GLU A 117 16.09 4.34 5.64
N GLN A 118 17.01 3.36 5.68
CA GLN A 118 18.12 3.29 4.72
C GLN A 118 17.62 3.08 3.30
N CYS A 119 16.69 2.13 3.10
CA CYS A 119 16.07 1.87 1.80
C CYS A 119 15.38 3.13 1.27
N LEU A 120 14.56 3.77 2.10
CA LEU A 120 13.79 4.96 1.72
C LEU A 120 14.68 6.14 1.33
N LYS A 121 15.79 6.40 2.03
CA LYS A 121 16.66 7.54 1.72
C LYS A 121 17.70 7.26 0.62
N SER A 122 17.81 6.02 0.16
CA SER A 122 18.88 5.60 -0.76
C SER A 122 18.76 6.19 -2.16
N GLY A 123 17.54 6.55 -2.59
CA GLY A 123 17.22 6.89 -3.99
C GLY A 123 17.19 5.68 -4.92
N ALA A 124 17.54 4.47 -4.45
CA ALA A 124 17.50 3.24 -5.24
C ALA A 124 16.19 2.46 -5.08
N CYS A 125 15.56 2.55 -3.91
CA CYS A 125 14.26 1.93 -3.66
C CYS A 125 13.13 2.94 -3.91
N ASN A 126 12.20 2.62 -4.81
CA ASN A 126 10.99 3.44 -4.99
C ASN A 126 9.85 2.97 -4.08
N SER A 127 9.89 1.70 -3.67
CA SER A 127 8.88 1.11 -2.79
C SER A 127 9.53 0.35 -1.65
N VAL A 128 9.02 0.54 -0.44
CA VAL A 128 9.43 -0.20 0.75
C VAL A 128 8.17 -0.74 1.42
N LEU A 129 8.08 -2.05 1.61
CA LEU A 129 7.03 -2.71 2.38
C LEU A 129 7.63 -3.07 3.74
N LEU A 130 6.98 -2.65 4.80
CA LEU A 130 7.41 -2.90 6.17
C LEU A 130 6.25 -3.48 6.97
N TRP A 131 6.39 -4.72 7.41
CA TRP A 131 5.51 -5.28 8.43
C TRP A 131 6.06 -4.94 9.81
N HIS A 132 5.32 -4.13 10.56
CA HIS A 132 5.74 -3.69 11.88
C HIS A 132 4.52 -3.52 12.79
N GLY A 133 4.73 -3.74 14.08
CA GLY A 133 3.74 -3.45 15.12
C GLY A 133 3.56 -1.95 15.32
N GLU A 134 3.20 -1.54 16.53
CA GLU A 134 2.98 -0.12 16.85
C GLU A 134 4.21 0.76 16.56
N LEU A 135 3.96 1.95 16.00
CA LEU A 135 4.97 2.98 15.82
C LEU A 135 4.57 4.25 16.54
N GLN A 136 5.58 4.95 17.05
CA GLN A 136 5.43 6.27 17.60
C GLN A 136 5.45 7.33 16.49
N VAL A 137 4.80 8.47 16.74
CA VAL A 137 4.71 9.59 15.79
C VAL A 137 6.09 10.04 15.29
N HIS A 138 7.10 10.08 16.18
CA HIS A 138 8.44 10.52 15.82
C HIS A 138 9.14 9.55 14.84
N GLN A 139 8.90 8.24 14.96
CA GLN A 139 9.42 7.22 14.04
C GLN A 139 8.80 7.38 12.65
N VAL A 140 7.48 7.57 12.59
CA VAL A 140 6.78 7.80 11.31
C VAL A 140 7.23 9.09 10.64
N LYS A 141 7.43 10.19 11.39
CA LYS A 141 7.98 11.44 10.84
C LYS A 141 9.37 11.25 10.25
N ARG A 142 10.23 10.47 10.93
CA ARG A 142 11.57 10.15 10.44
C ARG A 142 11.52 9.34 9.14
N LEU A 143 10.64 8.34 9.05
CA LEU A 143 10.41 7.57 7.83
C LEU A 143 9.83 8.41 6.70
N GLN A 144 8.92 9.35 7.00
CA GLN A 144 8.40 10.30 6.01
C GLN A 144 9.47 11.21 5.42
N LEU A 145 10.39 11.68 6.27
CA LEU A 145 11.52 12.48 5.83
C LEU A 145 12.41 11.65 4.91
N ALA A 146 12.76 10.42 5.30
CA ALA A 146 13.55 9.51 4.48
C ALA A 146 12.89 9.21 3.12
N ALA A 147 11.58 8.91 3.12
CA ALA A 147 10.78 8.71 1.92
C ALA A 147 10.81 9.92 0.99
N SER A 148 10.72 11.13 1.57
CA SER A 148 10.81 12.38 0.80
C SER A 148 12.21 12.59 0.22
N THR A 149 13.26 12.23 0.97
CA THR A 149 14.66 12.37 0.54
C THR A 149 15.00 11.47 -0.65
N GLY A 150 14.57 10.21 -0.64
CA GLY A 150 14.87 9.25 -1.71
C GLY A 150 13.75 9.07 -2.74
N GLU A 151 12.74 9.96 -2.74
CA GLU A 151 11.58 9.90 -3.65
C GLU A 151 10.89 8.51 -3.68
N ALA A 152 10.61 7.98 -2.50
CA ALA A 152 10.09 6.63 -2.29
C ALA A 152 8.75 6.61 -1.55
N CYS A 153 8.01 5.51 -1.70
CA CYS A 153 6.80 5.23 -0.93
C CYS A 153 7.03 4.09 0.07
N LEU A 154 6.69 4.32 1.34
CA LEU A 154 6.60 3.29 2.36
C LEU A 154 5.15 2.78 2.45
N TYR A 155 4.97 1.48 2.31
CA TYR A 155 3.76 0.76 2.67
C TYR A 155 3.98 0.07 4.02
N LEU A 156 3.35 0.61 5.05
CA LEU A 156 3.43 0.11 6.40
C LEU A 156 2.26 -0.84 6.64
N LEU A 157 2.53 -2.14 6.77
CA LEU A 157 1.52 -3.18 7.00
C LEU A 157 1.46 -3.53 8.48
N ARG A 158 0.28 -3.36 9.08
CA ARG A 158 0.08 -3.52 10.52
C ARG A 158 -1.12 -4.41 10.81
N HIS A 159 -0.89 -5.40 11.66
CA HIS A 159 -1.91 -6.38 11.99
C HIS A 159 -3.01 -5.83 12.92
N GLU A 160 -2.65 -4.89 13.79
CA GLU A 160 -3.55 -4.44 14.84
C GLU A 160 -4.43 -3.27 14.42
N TYR A 161 -5.75 -3.48 14.54
CA TYR A 161 -6.77 -2.45 14.39
C TYR A 161 -6.82 -1.48 15.57
N HIS A 162 -6.15 -1.80 16.69
CA HIS A 162 -6.26 -1.10 17.96
C HIS A 162 -5.28 0.06 18.15
N CYS A 163 -4.70 0.63 17.09
CA CYS A 163 -3.84 1.80 17.29
C CYS A 163 -4.65 3.01 17.76
N GLN A 164 -4.49 3.32 19.05
CA GLN A 164 -4.98 4.52 19.68
C GLN A 164 -4.02 5.69 19.38
N GLY A 165 -4.00 6.14 18.12
CA GLY A 165 -3.16 7.26 17.74
C GLY A 165 -3.24 7.60 16.26
N THR A 166 -3.43 8.88 15.94
CA THR A 166 -3.36 9.34 14.55
C THR A 166 -1.90 9.47 14.13
N LEU A 167 -1.44 8.58 13.25
CA LEU A 167 -0.12 8.71 12.64
C LEU A 167 -0.11 9.79 11.55
N PRO A 168 1.01 10.51 11.35
CA PRO A 168 1.11 11.59 10.38
C PRO A 168 1.13 11.15 8.91
N VAL A 169 0.60 9.97 8.56
CA VAL A 169 0.68 9.32 7.23
C VAL A 169 -0.09 10.04 6.12
N SER A 170 0.31 9.80 4.86
CA SER A 170 -0.30 10.36 3.65
C SER A 170 -1.65 9.72 3.31
N LEU A 171 -1.73 8.41 3.52
CA LEU A 171 -2.91 7.57 3.29
C LEU A 171 -2.99 6.53 4.41
N SER A 172 -4.19 6.24 4.90
CA SER A 172 -4.45 5.12 5.82
C SER A 172 -5.68 4.35 5.35
N LEU A 173 -5.51 3.04 5.18
CA LEU A 173 -6.53 2.10 4.72
C LEU A 173 -6.77 1.01 5.76
N GLY A 174 -8.03 0.60 5.95
CA GLY A 174 -8.38 -0.66 6.61
C GLY A 174 -8.77 -1.69 5.56
N LEU A 175 -8.21 -2.89 5.65
CA LEU A 175 -8.44 -4.01 4.75
C LEU A 175 -9.04 -5.18 5.52
N SER A 176 -10.19 -5.68 5.08
CA SER A 176 -10.79 -6.91 5.61
C SER A 176 -11.11 -7.86 4.45
N PRO A 177 -11.18 -9.19 4.68
CA PRO A 177 -11.45 -10.13 3.60
C PRO A 177 -12.84 -9.93 2.97
N HIS A 178 -12.96 -10.28 1.69
CA HIS A 178 -14.22 -10.31 0.94
C HIS A 178 -14.22 -11.51 -0.03
N ALA A 179 -15.39 -12.08 -0.34
CA ALA A 179 -15.51 -13.29 -1.16
C ALA A 179 -14.86 -13.18 -2.56
N SER A 180 -14.83 -11.97 -3.13
CA SER A 180 -14.19 -11.65 -4.43
C SER A 180 -12.83 -10.98 -4.31
N GLY A 181 -12.33 -10.71 -3.10
CA GLY A 181 -11.10 -9.93 -2.90
C GLY A 181 -11.02 -9.29 -1.51
N LEU A 182 -11.08 -7.97 -1.45
CA LEU A 182 -10.93 -7.20 -0.20
C LEU A 182 -12.08 -6.24 -0.01
N ASN A 183 -12.44 -5.98 1.25
CA ASN A 183 -13.19 -4.79 1.62
C ASN A 183 -12.21 -3.72 2.10
N ILE A 184 -12.33 -2.50 1.55
CA ILE A 184 -11.43 -1.38 1.81
C ILE A 184 -12.17 -0.26 2.50
N THR A 185 -11.60 0.27 3.59
CA THR A 185 -12.06 1.49 4.26
C THR A 185 -10.98 2.55 4.22
N ILE A 186 -11.27 3.74 3.69
CA ILE A 186 -10.31 4.86 3.68
C ILE A 186 -10.44 5.61 4.99
N LYS A 187 -9.50 5.37 5.92
CA LYS A 187 -9.49 6.01 7.24
C LYS A 187 -8.95 7.43 7.19
N LYS A 188 -7.94 7.67 6.35
CA LYS A 188 -7.29 8.98 6.20
C LYS A 188 -6.76 9.12 4.79
N ARG A 189 -6.95 10.30 4.18
CA ARG A 189 -6.29 10.68 2.93
C ARG A 189 -5.87 12.13 3.02
N ARG A 190 -4.61 12.45 2.73
CA ARG A 190 -4.15 13.84 2.71
C ARG A 190 -4.93 14.62 1.64
N GLY A 191 -5.66 15.67 2.04
CA GLY A 191 -6.51 16.45 1.14
C GLY A 191 -7.85 15.79 0.79
N GLY A 192 -8.26 14.74 1.51
CA GLY A 192 -9.56 14.11 1.36
C GLY A 192 -10.22 13.80 2.69
N TRP A 193 -11.48 13.38 2.61
CA TRP A 193 -12.22 12.87 3.76
C TRP A 193 -12.16 11.34 3.80
N ALA A 194 -12.38 10.80 4.99
CA ALA A 194 -12.62 9.38 5.17
C ALA A 194 -13.84 8.95 4.35
N GLN A 195 -13.81 7.74 3.82
CA GLN A 195 -14.91 7.18 3.03
C GLN A 195 -15.38 5.87 3.65
N SER A 196 -16.66 5.56 3.45
CA SER A 196 -17.26 4.30 3.87
C SER A 196 -16.59 3.11 3.18
N GLN A 197 -16.74 1.94 3.78
CA GLN A 197 -16.22 0.67 3.27
C GLN A 197 -16.81 0.34 1.89
N PHE A 198 -16.00 -0.19 0.99
CA PHE A 198 -16.43 -0.71 -0.31
C PHE A 198 -15.69 -2.03 -0.62
N ALA A 199 -16.32 -2.90 -1.40
CA ALA A 199 -15.73 -4.15 -1.84
C ALA A 199 -14.90 -3.93 -3.10
N LEU A 200 -13.64 -4.30 -3.06
CA LEU A 200 -12.74 -4.34 -4.20
C LEU A 200 -12.68 -5.76 -4.75
N ASP A 201 -13.13 -5.92 -5.99
CA ASP A 201 -13.03 -7.18 -6.72
C ASP A 201 -11.61 -7.42 -7.25
N MET A 202 -11.05 -8.58 -6.92
CA MET A 202 -9.74 -9.05 -7.37
C MET A 202 -9.82 -10.28 -8.28
N SER A 203 -11.03 -10.76 -8.58
CA SER A 203 -11.26 -11.99 -9.37
C SER A 203 -10.74 -11.89 -10.81
N SER A 204 -10.60 -10.68 -11.36
CA SER A 204 -10.02 -10.46 -12.68
C SER A 204 -8.52 -10.82 -12.74
N HIS A 205 -7.81 -10.66 -11.63
CA HIS A 205 -6.36 -10.89 -11.54
C HIS A 205 -6.02 -12.21 -10.86
N TRP A 206 -6.82 -12.63 -9.87
CA TRP A 206 -6.60 -13.87 -9.12
C TRP A 206 -7.91 -14.62 -8.90
N PRO A 207 -8.53 -15.16 -9.96
CA PRO A 207 -9.79 -15.88 -9.85
C PRO A 207 -9.68 -17.06 -8.87
N GLU A 208 -8.56 -17.80 -8.88
CA GLU A 208 -8.38 -18.98 -8.03
C GLU A 208 -8.36 -18.68 -6.53
N LEU A 209 -8.18 -17.41 -6.17
CA LEU A 209 -8.11 -16.94 -4.78
C LEU A 209 -9.39 -16.19 -4.37
N THR A 210 -10.51 -16.54 -5.00
CA THR A 210 -11.85 -16.04 -4.68
C THR A 210 -12.83 -17.19 -4.42
N GLU A 211 -13.82 -16.97 -3.57
CA GLU A 211 -14.79 -18.02 -3.21
C GLU A 211 -15.64 -18.48 -4.41
N HIS A 212 -15.86 -17.59 -5.38
CA HIS A 212 -16.63 -17.88 -6.60
C HIS A 212 -15.95 -18.93 -7.49
N PHE A 213 -14.63 -18.99 -7.51
CA PHE A 213 -13.90 -19.99 -8.29
C PHE A 213 -14.04 -21.40 -7.69
N HIS A 214 -13.98 -21.52 -6.37
CA HIS A 214 -14.12 -22.80 -5.68
C HIS A 214 -15.54 -23.38 -5.71
N THR A 215 -16.56 -22.54 -5.85
CA THR A 215 -17.94 -23.02 -6.04
C THR A 215 -18.19 -23.54 -7.45
N GLN A 216 -17.45 -23.06 -8.45
CA GLN A 216 -17.54 -23.51 -9.85
C GLN A 216 -16.68 -24.75 -10.16
N CYS A 217 -15.53 -24.93 -9.51
CA CYS A 217 -14.67 -26.11 -9.68
C CYS A 217 -15.17 -27.39 -8.98
N LYS A 218 -16.42 -27.41 -8.49
CA LYS A 218 -16.97 -28.49 -7.65
C LYS A 218 -17.70 -29.61 -8.39
N GLU A 219 -17.32 -29.89 -9.64
CA GLU A 219 -17.62 -31.19 -10.28
C GLU A 219 -16.31 -31.93 -10.53
N ILE A 220 -15.81 -32.62 -9.50
CA ILE A 220 -14.86 -33.71 -9.70
C ILE A 220 -15.70 -34.90 -10.16
N PRO A 221 -15.58 -35.39 -11.40
CA PRO A 221 -16.32 -36.58 -11.82
C PRO A 221 -15.95 -37.78 -10.95
N ASP A 222 -16.96 -38.59 -10.58
CA ASP A 222 -16.85 -39.76 -9.69
C ASP A 222 -15.80 -40.81 -10.15
N THR A 223 -15.28 -40.70 -11.36
CA THR A 223 -14.24 -41.56 -11.94
C THR A 223 -12.91 -41.56 -11.17
N VAL A 224 -12.62 -40.53 -10.35
CA VAL A 224 -11.36 -40.47 -9.58
C VAL A 224 -11.42 -41.28 -8.26
N ARG A 225 -12.59 -41.81 -7.85
CA ARG A 225 -12.72 -42.63 -6.63
C ARG A 225 -12.22 -44.08 -6.75
N GLN A 226 -11.93 -44.57 -7.95
CA GLN A 226 -11.62 -46.01 -8.16
C GLN A 226 -10.16 -46.42 -7.89
N TYR A 227 -9.25 -45.49 -7.60
CA TYR A 227 -7.84 -45.83 -7.33
C TYR A 227 -7.47 -46.05 -5.86
N ARG A 228 -8.45 -46.15 -4.94
CA ARG A 228 -8.17 -46.26 -3.49
C ARG A 228 -8.37 -47.65 -2.87
N THR A 229 -8.67 -48.68 -3.67
CA THR A 229 -8.74 -50.07 -3.19
C THR A 229 -8.05 -51.00 -4.19
N GLY A 230 -6.76 -51.22 -4.00
CA GLY A 230 -5.98 -52.17 -4.79
C GLY A 230 -4.49 -52.05 -4.49
N GLY A 231 -4.05 -52.75 -3.44
CA GLY A 231 -2.66 -52.82 -2.98
C GLY A 231 -2.59 -53.40 -1.57
#